data_AF-A0A9X2HYP2-F1
#
_entry.id   AF-A0A9X2HYP2-F1
#
_cell.length_a   1.000
_cell.length_b   1.000
_cell.length_c   1.000
_cell.angle_alpha   90.00
_cell.angle_beta   90.00
_cell.angle_gamma   90.00
#
_symmetry.space_group_name_H-M   'P 1'
#
loop_
_entity.id
_entity.type
_entity.pdbx_description
1 polymer ?
#
loop_
_entity_poly.entity_id
_entity_poly.type
_entity_poly.pdbx_seq_one_letter_code
_entity_poly.pdbx_strand_id
1 'polypeptide(L)'
;MGSLHKHSGAWRIVQFLVVVAVALFALHQARAEAGFDALVAPPGSQAIEQYPEVARYGSIAGALQAGHSNIAVASGDYYEKVTIARDHVSLTGLSDTPPRLYFDAYANIAGVYHRDDWGTPGSATLTINAVGVHLHNLHIENSFDYLANDALSKDDPAKLPHTQAAALLLDVDSDKTLITDSIIDGYQDTVFADGGRSYFHNSRISGNVDFIFGDGLAVFENCQIVSRPRAKAFSPGDIQGHLSAPSTNIKQPYGLVFIDSRLEREAGVPDNSVSLGRPWHPTTTFADGRYADPDAIGSAIYINTWMDGHIRNEGWASMSGTARDGTKSRIFTPDESRFYELNSKGAGASDHSQRRTLSDTEFKALQEFIDRFKRELGR
;
A
#
# COMPACT_ATOMS: atom_id res chain seq x y z
N MET A 1 -28.90 41.55 -49.43
CA MET A 1 -27.76 40.84 -48.82
C MET A 1 -28.25 40.20 -47.54
N GLY A 2 -28.60 38.91 -47.62
CA GLY A 2 -29.27 38.16 -46.56
C GLY A 2 -28.28 37.60 -45.54
N SER A 3 -28.69 37.68 -44.28
CA SER A 3 -28.01 37.12 -43.11
C SER A 3 -28.21 35.60 -43.05
N LEU A 4 -27.10 34.87 -43.17
CA LEU A 4 -26.93 33.48 -42.75
C LEU A 4 -25.68 33.50 -41.88
N HIS A 5 -25.77 33.03 -40.63
CA HIS A 5 -24.71 32.41 -39.80
C HIS A 5 -24.98 32.64 -38.30
N LYS A 6 -25.96 31.92 -37.72
CA LYS A 6 -26.09 31.79 -36.24
C LYS A 6 -26.63 30.43 -35.75
N HIS A 7 -26.47 29.33 -36.50
CA HIS A 7 -27.03 28.02 -36.09
C HIS A 7 -26.02 26.87 -35.91
N SER A 8 -24.72 27.06 -36.14
CA SER A 8 -23.72 25.97 -36.07
C SER A 8 -23.17 25.67 -34.66
N GLY A 9 -23.25 26.62 -33.72
CA GLY A 9 -22.70 26.44 -32.37
C GLY A 9 -23.55 25.56 -31.45
N ALA A 10 -24.88 25.71 -31.52
CA ALA A 10 -25.81 24.96 -30.67
C ALA A 10 -25.81 23.46 -30.97
N TRP A 11 -25.71 23.09 -32.25
CA TRP A 11 -25.67 21.68 -32.68
C TRP A 11 -24.41 20.93 -32.21
N ARG A 12 -23.26 21.62 -32.16
CA ARG A 12 -21.99 21.02 -31.69
C ARG A 12 -22.00 20.81 -30.18
N ILE A 13 -22.63 21.71 -29.43
CA ILE A 13 -22.80 21.56 -27.97
C ILE A 13 -23.76 20.42 -27.66
N VAL A 14 -24.88 20.29 -28.38
CA VAL A 14 -25.83 19.18 -28.20
C VAL A 14 -25.16 17.84 -28.58
N GLN A 15 -24.41 17.76 -29.67
CA GLN A 15 -23.66 16.54 -30.01
C GLN A 15 -22.60 16.19 -28.96
N PHE A 16 -21.88 17.16 -28.42
CA PHE A 16 -20.89 16.92 -27.37
C PHE A 16 -21.53 16.43 -26.07
N LEU A 17 -22.64 17.04 -25.64
CA LEU A 17 -23.39 16.61 -24.46
C LEU A 17 -24.02 15.22 -24.64
N VAL A 18 -24.50 14.88 -25.84
CA VAL A 18 -25.03 13.55 -26.15
C VAL A 18 -23.90 12.50 -26.14
N VAL A 19 -22.72 12.81 -26.68
CA VAL A 19 -21.57 11.90 -26.66
C VAL A 19 -21.06 11.67 -25.23
N VAL A 20 -20.99 12.72 -24.41
CA VAL A 20 -20.63 12.60 -22.99
C VAL A 20 -21.68 11.81 -22.22
N ALA A 21 -22.98 12.05 -22.45
CA ALA A 21 -24.05 11.29 -21.81
C ALA A 21 -24.06 9.81 -22.22
N VAL A 22 -23.78 9.49 -23.50
CA VAL A 22 -23.67 8.11 -23.99
C VAL A 22 -22.42 7.43 -23.43
N ALA A 23 -21.29 8.13 -23.32
CA ALA A 23 -20.07 7.60 -22.70
C ALA A 23 -20.26 7.34 -21.20
N LEU A 24 -20.91 8.26 -20.48
CA LEU A 24 -21.28 8.08 -19.07
C LEU A 24 -22.27 6.94 -18.90
N PHE A 25 -23.26 6.80 -19.79
CA PHE A 25 -24.22 5.71 -19.79
C PHE A 25 -23.56 4.35 -20.12
N ALA A 26 -22.59 4.31 -21.03
CA ALA A 26 -21.82 3.10 -21.34
C ALA A 26 -20.87 2.72 -20.19
N LEU A 27 -20.26 3.68 -19.51
CA LEU A 27 -19.49 3.46 -18.28
C LEU A 27 -20.41 2.98 -17.13
N HIS A 28 -21.64 3.50 -17.08
CA HIS A 28 -22.67 3.08 -16.12
C HIS A 28 -23.18 1.67 -16.40
N GLN A 29 -23.39 1.31 -17.68
CA GLN A 29 -23.74 -0.04 -18.11
C GLN A 29 -22.60 -1.04 -17.83
N ALA A 30 -21.34 -0.68 -18.09
CA ALA A 30 -20.19 -1.51 -17.75
C ALA A 30 -19.99 -1.68 -16.23
N ARG A 31 -20.33 -0.67 -15.41
CA ARG A 31 -20.38 -0.79 -13.94
C ARG A 31 -21.57 -1.62 -13.45
N ALA A 32 -22.71 -1.58 -14.16
CA ALA A 32 -23.89 -2.40 -13.87
C ALA A 32 -23.75 -3.87 -14.31
N GLU A 33 -22.88 -4.17 -15.27
CA GLU A 33 -22.53 -5.55 -15.70
C GLU A 33 -21.69 -6.33 -14.67
N ALA A 34 -21.23 -5.69 -13.59
CA ALA A 34 -20.34 -6.32 -12.62
C ALA A 34 -20.99 -7.40 -11.74
N GLY A 35 -22.31 -7.62 -11.79
CA GLY A 35 -22.95 -8.74 -11.09
C GLY A 35 -22.68 -8.77 -9.57
N PHE A 36 -22.73 -7.60 -8.93
CA PHE A 36 -22.52 -7.48 -7.48
C PHE A 36 -23.56 -8.30 -6.71
N ASP A 37 -23.12 -9.05 -5.71
CA ASP A 37 -24.00 -9.81 -4.81
C ASP A 37 -24.37 -9.02 -3.55
N ALA A 38 -23.60 -7.99 -3.22
CA ALA A 38 -23.91 -7.04 -2.14
C ALA A 38 -23.53 -5.59 -2.47
N LEU A 39 -24.30 -4.67 -1.88
CA LEU A 39 -24.04 -3.24 -1.86
C LEU A 39 -23.87 -2.78 -0.41
N VAL A 40 -22.70 -2.23 -0.10
CA VAL A 40 -22.44 -1.49 1.14
C VAL A 40 -22.71 -0.02 0.85
N ALA A 41 -23.69 0.56 1.54
CA ALA A 41 -24.07 1.95 1.32
C ALA A 41 -24.68 2.58 2.58
N PRO A 42 -24.29 3.83 2.93
CA PRO A 42 -24.94 4.56 4.01
C PRO A 42 -26.40 4.90 3.66
N PRO A 43 -27.28 5.11 4.67
CA PRO A 43 -28.63 5.58 4.43
C PRO A 43 -28.68 6.84 3.56
N GLY A 44 -29.53 6.84 2.53
CA GLY A 44 -29.68 7.97 1.60
C GLY A 44 -28.64 8.03 0.47
N SER A 45 -27.74 7.06 0.35
CA SER A 45 -26.84 6.95 -0.80
C SER A 45 -27.60 6.76 -2.11
N GLN A 46 -27.23 7.52 -3.15
CA GLN A 46 -27.81 7.36 -4.50
C GLN A 46 -27.56 5.96 -5.10
N ALA A 47 -26.53 5.24 -4.64
CA ALA A 47 -26.25 3.87 -5.08
C ALA A 47 -27.41 2.92 -4.74
N ILE A 48 -28.17 3.20 -3.68
CA ILE A 48 -29.34 2.42 -3.26
C ILE A 48 -30.42 2.41 -4.35
N GLU A 49 -30.62 3.56 -5.02
CA GLU A 49 -31.56 3.71 -6.13
C GLU A 49 -31.03 3.10 -7.43
N GLN A 50 -29.71 3.15 -7.64
CA GLN A 50 -29.06 2.58 -8.82
C GLN A 50 -29.02 1.04 -8.79
N TYR A 51 -28.94 0.44 -7.60
CA TYR A 51 -28.89 -1.01 -7.39
C TYR A 51 -30.03 -1.48 -6.45
N PRO A 52 -31.30 -1.38 -6.88
CA PRO A 52 -32.43 -1.64 -6.00
C PRO A 52 -32.58 -3.12 -5.59
N GLU A 53 -32.12 -4.04 -6.44
CA GLU A 53 -32.25 -5.49 -6.26
C GLU A 53 -31.06 -6.15 -5.54
N VAL A 54 -29.98 -5.40 -5.30
CA VAL A 54 -28.76 -5.93 -4.66
C VAL A 54 -28.93 -5.91 -3.13
N ALA A 55 -28.52 -6.98 -2.45
CA ALA A 55 -28.60 -7.08 -1.00
C ALA A 55 -27.79 -5.94 -0.33
N ARG A 56 -28.42 -5.23 0.62
CA ARG A 56 -27.85 -4.00 1.20
C ARG A 56 -27.28 -4.23 2.58
N TYR A 57 -26.12 -3.64 2.83
CA TYR A 57 -25.40 -3.71 4.10
C TYR A 57 -24.93 -2.33 4.54
N GLY A 58 -24.86 -2.12 5.85
CA GLY A 58 -24.33 -0.89 6.44
C GLY A 58 -22.80 -0.87 6.62
N SER A 59 -22.14 -2.02 6.46
CA SER A 59 -20.70 -2.20 6.64
C SER A 59 -20.14 -3.25 5.68
N ILE A 60 -18.84 -3.14 5.37
CA ILE A 60 -18.12 -4.13 4.55
C ILE A 60 -18.02 -5.44 5.33
N ALA A 61 -17.66 -5.37 6.61
CA ALA A 61 -17.61 -6.54 7.50
C ALA A 61 -18.96 -7.30 7.53
N GLY A 62 -20.09 -6.58 7.55
CA GLY A 62 -21.42 -7.19 7.55
C GLY A 62 -21.74 -7.93 6.26
N ALA A 63 -21.39 -7.37 5.10
CA ALA A 63 -21.55 -8.03 3.80
C ALA A 63 -20.69 -9.31 3.70
N LEU A 64 -19.43 -9.24 4.14
CA LEU A 64 -18.53 -10.39 4.17
C LEU A 64 -19.04 -11.52 5.07
N GLN A 65 -19.50 -11.18 6.28
CA GLN A 65 -20.06 -12.13 7.25
C GLN A 65 -21.32 -12.81 6.71
N ALA A 66 -22.11 -12.11 5.90
CA ALA A 66 -23.30 -12.66 5.26
C ALA A 66 -23.00 -13.58 4.06
N GLY A 67 -21.73 -13.75 3.67
CA GLY A 67 -21.35 -14.70 2.63
C GLY A 67 -21.08 -14.10 1.25
N HIS A 68 -21.11 -12.77 1.10
CA HIS A 68 -20.97 -12.08 -0.19
C HIS A 68 -19.53 -11.90 -0.63
N SER A 69 -19.25 -12.14 -1.91
CA SER A 69 -17.90 -12.13 -2.47
C SER A 69 -17.69 -11.04 -3.51
N ASN A 70 -18.73 -10.45 -4.09
CA ASN A 70 -18.59 -9.39 -5.09
C ASN A 70 -19.33 -8.14 -4.62
N ILE A 71 -18.64 -7.36 -3.80
CA ILE A 71 -19.24 -6.31 -2.98
C ILE A 71 -18.94 -4.95 -3.60
N ALA A 72 -19.99 -4.23 -3.95
CA ALA A 72 -19.92 -2.82 -4.28
C ALA A 72 -19.93 -1.96 -3.01
N VAL A 73 -19.08 -0.94 -2.96
CA VAL A 73 -18.99 0.01 -1.85
C VAL A 73 -19.32 1.40 -2.36
N ALA A 74 -20.43 1.96 -1.90
CA ALA A 74 -20.83 3.31 -2.25
C ALA A 74 -19.94 4.34 -1.55
N SER A 75 -19.89 5.56 -2.09
CA SER A 75 -19.19 6.68 -1.44
C SER A 75 -19.59 6.85 0.03
N GLY A 76 -18.60 7.07 0.89
CA GLY A 76 -18.80 7.23 2.32
C GLY A 76 -17.53 6.95 3.12
N ASP A 77 -17.60 7.27 4.40
CA ASP A 77 -16.57 6.98 5.40
C ASP A 77 -17.07 5.81 6.27
N TYR A 78 -16.29 4.73 6.29
CA TYR A 78 -16.58 3.46 6.95
C TYR A 78 -15.54 3.25 8.05
N TYR A 79 -15.90 3.62 9.28
CA TYR A 79 -15.05 3.37 10.46
C TYR A 79 -15.26 1.93 10.93
N GLU A 80 -14.44 1.02 10.44
CA GLU A 80 -14.54 -0.40 10.74
C GLU A 80 -13.19 -1.10 10.52
N LYS A 81 -13.01 -2.21 11.22
CA LYS A 81 -11.88 -3.11 11.03
C LYS A 81 -12.35 -4.34 10.28
N VAL A 82 -11.70 -4.66 9.16
CA VAL A 82 -12.19 -5.65 8.20
C VAL A 82 -11.17 -6.78 8.03
N THR A 83 -11.64 -8.01 8.01
CA THR A 83 -10.83 -9.19 7.63
C THR A 83 -11.51 -9.92 6.48
N ILE A 84 -10.78 -10.10 5.39
CA ILE A 84 -11.18 -10.95 4.27
C ILE A 84 -10.47 -12.30 4.43
N ALA A 85 -11.22 -13.30 4.88
CA ALA A 85 -10.72 -14.66 5.11
C ALA A 85 -11.34 -15.72 4.18
N ARG A 86 -12.03 -15.27 3.12
CA ARG A 86 -12.59 -16.15 2.09
C ARG A 86 -11.99 -15.79 0.74
N ASP A 87 -11.65 -16.82 -0.02
CA ASP A 87 -11.06 -16.67 -1.34
C ASP A 87 -12.00 -15.96 -2.32
N HIS A 88 -11.41 -15.33 -3.33
CA HIS A 88 -12.10 -14.73 -4.46
C HIS A 88 -13.12 -13.64 -4.09
N VAL A 89 -12.83 -12.89 -3.02
CA VAL A 89 -13.59 -11.70 -2.64
C VAL A 89 -13.11 -10.50 -3.44
N SER A 90 -14.05 -9.71 -3.97
CA SER A 90 -13.83 -8.45 -4.66
C SER A 90 -14.57 -7.33 -3.94
N LEU A 91 -13.85 -6.24 -3.63
CA LEU A 91 -14.41 -5.00 -3.11
C LEU A 91 -14.21 -3.88 -4.14
N THR A 92 -15.31 -3.26 -4.58
CA THR A 92 -15.28 -2.25 -5.66
C THR A 92 -15.93 -0.94 -5.21
N GLY A 93 -15.15 0.14 -5.13
CA GLY A 93 -15.69 1.49 -4.89
C GLY A 93 -16.43 2.07 -6.10
N LEU A 94 -17.62 2.63 -5.88
CA LEU A 94 -18.52 3.07 -6.96
C LEU A 94 -18.37 4.54 -7.39
N SER A 95 -17.59 5.35 -6.67
CA SER A 95 -17.51 6.80 -6.84
C SER A 95 -16.15 7.29 -7.33
N ASP A 96 -16.12 8.48 -7.94
CA ASP A 96 -14.88 9.10 -8.42
C ASP A 96 -13.93 9.48 -7.27
N THR A 97 -14.49 9.85 -6.12
CA THR A 97 -13.76 9.85 -4.84
C THR A 97 -13.91 8.47 -4.22
N PRO A 98 -12.83 7.69 -4.01
CA PRO A 98 -12.92 6.36 -3.43
C PRO A 98 -13.61 6.39 -2.05
N PRO A 99 -14.51 5.44 -1.73
CA PRO A 99 -15.01 5.28 -0.37
C PRO A 99 -13.86 4.96 0.59
N ARG A 100 -13.92 5.54 1.79
CA ARG A 100 -12.86 5.46 2.78
C ARG A 100 -13.18 4.41 3.84
N LEU A 101 -12.40 3.34 3.86
CA LEU A 101 -12.34 2.37 4.96
C LEU A 101 -11.22 2.80 5.90
N TYR A 102 -11.54 3.12 7.15
CA TYR A 102 -10.54 3.63 8.10
C TYR A 102 -10.74 3.09 9.52
N PHE A 103 -9.64 3.00 10.24
CA PHE A 103 -9.57 2.67 11.66
C PHE A 103 -8.30 3.29 12.27
N ASP A 104 -8.17 3.36 13.58
CA ASP A 104 -7.09 4.10 14.27
C ASP A 104 -6.32 3.25 15.29
N ALA A 105 -6.36 1.92 15.12
CA ALA A 105 -5.57 1.03 15.96
C ALA A 105 -4.06 1.18 15.68
N TYR A 106 -3.26 1.10 16.73
CA TYR A 106 -1.80 1.03 16.66
C TYR A 106 -1.31 -0.14 17.53
N ALA A 107 -0.08 -0.59 17.29
CA ALA A 107 0.41 -1.88 17.78
C ALA A 107 0.25 -2.09 19.29
N ASN A 108 0.38 -1.05 20.11
CA ASN A 108 0.19 -1.17 21.56
C ASN A 108 -1.23 -1.57 21.99
N ILE A 109 -2.26 -1.09 21.28
CA ILE A 109 -3.68 -1.35 21.62
C ILE A 109 -4.33 -2.41 20.74
N ALA A 110 -3.64 -2.79 19.67
CA ALA A 110 -4.05 -3.78 18.69
C ALA A 110 -4.08 -5.23 19.21
N GLY A 111 -3.92 -5.44 20.52
CA GLY A 111 -3.59 -6.70 21.21
C GLY A 111 -4.57 -7.88 21.09
N VAL A 112 -5.44 -7.91 20.09
CA VAL A 112 -6.27 -9.08 19.75
C VAL A 112 -6.42 -9.15 18.23
N TYR A 113 -5.53 -9.90 17.57
CA TYR A 113 -5.74 -10.31 16.18
C TYR A 113 -4.84 -11.48 15.76
N HIS A 114 -3.55 -11.44 16.10
CA HIS A 114 -2.57 -12.34 15.52
C HIS A 114 -2.15 -13.47 16.47
N ARG A 115 -1.66 -14.58 15.89
CA ARG A 115 -1.01 -15.67 16.63
C ARG A 115 0.10 -15.06 17.51
N ASP A 116 0.18 -15.51 18.76
CA ASP A 116 1.15 -15.10 19.78
C ASP A 116 1.03 -13.65 20.31
N ASP A 117 -0.15 -13.01 20.26
CA ASP A 117 -0.41 -11.67 20.84
C ASP A 117 0.47 -10.53 20.24
N TRP A 118 0.76 -10.59 18.94
CA TRP A 118 1.57 -9.55 18.26
C TRP A 118 0.76 -8.29 17.93
N GLY A 119 1.30 -7.11 18.29
CA GLY A 119 0.63 -5.82 18.16
C GLY A 119 0.52 -5.29 16.73
N THR A 120 1.60 -5.27 15.94
CA THR A 120 1.60 -4.61 14.61
C THR A 120 0.62 -5.23 13.60
N PRO A 121 0.58 -6.56 13.37
CA PRO A 121 -0.41 -7.14 12.45
C PRO A 121 -1.84 -6.80 12.88
N GLY A 122 -2.11 -6.83 14.20
CA GLY A 122 -3.40 -6.47 14.76
C GLY A 122 -3.76 -4.99 14.62
N SER A 123 -2.88 -4.11 14.17
CA SER A 123 -3.23 -2.70 13.96
C SER A 123 -3.94 -2.46 12.62
N ALA A 124 -3.89 -3.43 11.70
CA ALA A 124 -4.41 -3.32 10.34
C ALA A 124 -5.90 -2.90 10.30
N THR A 125 -6.20 -1.84 9.56
CA THR A 125 -7.58 -1.46 9.21
C THR A 125 -8.24 -2.55 8.35
N LEU A 126 -7.55 -2.99 7.29
CA LEU A 126 -7.94 -4.10 6.44
C LEU A 126 -6.90 -5.21 6.49
N THR A 127 -7.33 -6.42 6.84
CA THR A 127 -6.52 -7.63 6.69
C THR A 127 -7.07 -8.53 5.59
N ILE A 128 -6.18 -9.03 4.75
CA ILE A 128 -6.45 -10.06 3.75
C ILE A 128 -5.70 -11.32 4.18
N ASN A 129 -6.44 -12.38 4.49
CA ASN A 129 -5.92 -13.71 4.78
C ASN A 129 -6.64 -14.74 3.91
N ALA A 130 -6.56 -14.55 2.59
CA ALA A 130 -7.29 -15.32 1.57
C ALA A 130 -6.67 -15.15 0.18
N VAL A 131 -6.97 -16.08 -0.73
CA VAL A 131 -6.43 -16.10 -2.10
C VAL A 131 -7.35 -15.38 -3.09
N GLY A 132 -6.76 -14.67 -4.05
CA GLY A 132 -7.48 -14.08 -5.19
C GLY A 132 -8.39 -12.93 -4.80
N VAL A 133 -8.00 -12.13 -3.80
CA VAL A 133 -8.76 -10.96 -3.36
C VAL A 133 -8.48 -9.77 -4.26
N HIS A 134 -9.54 -9.10 -4.73
CA HIS A 134 -9.45 -7.93 -5.60
C HIS A 134 -9.99 -6.68 -4.89
N LEU A 135 -9.17 -5.64 -4.79
CA LEU A 135 -9.57 -4.33 -4.29
C LEU A 135 -9.49 -3.33 -5.43
N HIS A 136 -10.58 -2.63 -5.72
CA HIS A 136 -10.63 -1.63 -6.76
C HIS A 136 -11.24 -0.34 -6.23
N ASN A 137 -10.55 0.79 -6.47
CA ASN A 137 -11.07 2.12 -6.20
C ASN A 137 -11.51 2.32 -4.74
N LEU A 138 -10.66 1.95 -3.79
CA LEU A 138 -10.89 2.14 -2.35
C LEU A 138 -9.85 3.08 -1.74
N HIS A 139 -10.24 3.82 -0.71
CA HIS A 139 -9.30 4.49 0.19
C HIS A 139 -9.22 3.71 1.49
N ILE A 140 -8.07 3.11 1.80
CA ILE A 140 -7.84 2.30 3.00
C ILE A 140 -6.87 3.08 3.87
N GLU A 141 -7.27 3.42 5.09
CA GLU A 141 -6.48 4.29 5.95
C GLU A 141 -6.32 3.71 7.35
N ASN A 142 -5.13 3.84 7.92
CA ASN A 142 -4.97 3.87 9.36
C ASN A 142 -4.83 5.32 9.83
N SER A 143 -5.85 5.79 10.54
CA SER A 143 -5.99 7.18 10.97
C SER A 143 -5.41 7.45 12.37
N PHE A 144 -4.58 6.55 12.90
CA PHE A 144 -3.83 6.82 14.13
C PHE A 144 -3.09 8.16 14.03
N ASP A 145 -3.27 9.05 15.01
CA ASP A 145 -2.66 10.39 15.02
C ASP A 145 -1.17 10.33 15.36
N TYR A 146 -0.41 9.84 14.38
CA TYR A 146 1.02 9.64 14.49
C TYR A 146 1.76 10.95 14.72
N LEU A 147 1.37 12.05 14.07
CA LEU A 147 2.08 13.32 14.18
C LEU A 147 1.89 13.95 15.56
N ALA A 148 0.68 13.94 16.12
CA ALA A 148 0.46 14.42 17.47
C ALA A 148 1.31 13.63 18.46
N ASN A 149 1.34 12.30 18.34
CA ASN A 149 2.19 11.48 19.19
C ASN A 149 3.67 11.74 18.93
N ASP A 150 4.13 11.82 17.68
CA ASP A 150 5.53 11.99 17.29
C ASP A 150 6.12 13.33 17.78
N ALA A 151 5.28 14.37 17.91
CA ALA A 151 5.64 15.70 18.44
C ALA A 151 6.00 15.68 19.94
N LEU A 152 5.45 14.74 20.71
CA LEU A 152 5.69 14.64 22.14
C LEU A 152 7.13 14.24 22.44
N SER A 153 7.69 14.79 23.52
CA SER A 153 9.02 14.43 24.01
C SER A 153 9.06 12.98 24.49
N LYS A 154 10.25 12.38 24.57
CA LYS A 154 10.39 10.95 24.97
C LYS A 154 9.90 10.68 26.39
N ASP A 155 10.03 11.66 27.29
CA ASP A 155 9.66 11.54 28.69
C ASP A 155 8.24 12.07 28.97
N ASP A 156 7.51 12.46 27.92
CA ASP A 156 6.13 12.93 28.06
C ASP A 156 5.22 11.75 28.45
N PRO A 157 4.44 11.85 29.55
CA PRO A 157 3.55 10.78 29.98
C PRO A 157 2.43 10.47 28.99
N ALA A 158 2.10 11.38 28.06
CA ALA A 158 1.13 11.14 26.99
C ALA A 158 1.74 10.44 25.77
N LYS A 159 3.07 10.25 25.72
CA LYS A 159 3.75 9.57 24.61
C LYS A 159 3.34 8.10 24.55
N LEU A 160 2.71 7.72 23.46
CA LEU A 160 2.31 6.35 23.20
C LEU A 160 3.51 5.54 22.67
N PRO A 161 3.78 4.34 23.23
CA PRO A 161 4.77 3.40 22.70
C PRO A 161 4.18 2.59 21.54
N HIS A 162 5.04 1.85 20.82
CA HIS A 162 4.64 0.88 19.77
C HIS A 162 3.61 1.44 18.78
N THR A 163 4.00 2.53 18.10
CA THR A 163 3.14 3.40 17.27
C THR A 163 2.90 2.91 15.84
N GLN A 164 3.22 1.65 15.56
CA GLN A 164 3.05 1.04 14.25
C GLN A 164 1.55 0.91 13.98
N ALA A 165 1.08 1.35 12.82
CA ALA A 165 -0.34 1.50 12.56
C ALA A 165 -0.64 1.17 11.08
N ALA A 166 -0.85 -0.12 10.83
CA ALA A 166 -1.06 -0.63 9.47
C ALA A 166 -2.44 -0.25 8.93
N ALA A 167 -2.48 0.18 7.67
CA ALA A 167 -3.71 0.36 6.92
C ALA A 167 -4.11 -0.96 6.25
N LEU A 168 -3.15 -1.65 5.66
CA LEU A 168 -3.35 -2.91 4.95
C LEU A 168 -2.36 -3.98 5.43
N LEU A 169 -2.88 -5.13 5.84
CA LEU A 169 -2.13 -6.35 6.06
C LEU A 169 -2.51 -7.38 4.98
N LEU A 170 -1.51 -7.85 4.24
CA LEU A 170 -1.56 -9.06 3.42
C LEU A 170 -0.95 -10.16 4.28
N ASP A 171 -1.80 -10.96 4.91
CA ASP A 171 -1.42 -11.95 5.92
C ASP A 171 -0.96 -13.27 5.26
N VAL A 172 -0.53 -14.23 6.08
CA VAL A 172 0.17 -15.46 5.67
C VAL A 172 -0.56 -16.32 4.64
N ASP A 173 -1.90 -16.34 4.64
CA ASP A 173 -2.70 -17.09 3.68
C ASP A 173 -3.13 -16.24 2.46
N SER A 174 -2.66 -14.99 2.37
CA SER A 174 -2.91 -14.16 1.19
C SER A 174 -2.05 -14.58 0.00
N ASP A 175 -2.65 -14.73 -1.18
CA ASP A 175 -1.92 -14.89 -2.43
C ASP A 175 -2.78 -14.38 -3.59
N LYS A 176 -2.13 -13.94 -4.67
CA LYS A 176 -2.80 -13.36 -5.85
C LYS A 176 -3.72 -12.19 -5.52
N THR A 177 -3.33 -11.35 -4.58
CA THR A 177 -4.10 -10.15 -4.24
C THR A 177 -3.87 -9.07 -5.28
N LEU A 178 -4.94 -8.53 -5.86
CA LEU A 178 -4.89 -7.45 -6.84
C LEU A 178 -5.47 -6.17 -6.23
N ILE A 179 -4.69 -5.10 -6.21
CA ILE A 179 -5.10 -3.78 -5.72
C ILE A 179 -4.94 -2.79 -6.88
N THR A 180 -6.04 -2.16 -7.29
CA THR A 180 -6.09 -1.25 -8.43
C THR A 180 -6.75 0.05 -8.07
N ASP A 181 -6.21 1.16 -8.58
CA ASP A 181 -6.82 2.49 -8.48
C ASP A 181 -7.17 2.90 -7.04
N SER A 182 -6.42 2.38 -6.06
CA SER A 182 -6.71 2.54 -4.63
C SER A 182 -5.73 3.48 -3.96
N ILE A 183 -6.15 4.05 -2.84
CA ILE A 183 -5.33 4.87 -1.94
C ILE A 183 -5.12 4.06 -0.66
N ILE A 184 -3.87 3.92 -0.21
CA ILE A 184 -3.53 3.26 1.04
C ILE A 184 -2.68 4.21 1.90
N ASP A 185 -3.29 4.78 2.93
CA ASP A 185 -2.72 5.88 3.70
C ASP A 185 -2.45 5.48 5.16
N GLY A 186 -1.31 5.93 5.67
CA GLY A 186 -0.88 5.72 7.04
C GLY A 186 0.35 6.56 7.37
N TYR A 187 1.09 6.16 8.40
CA TYR A 187 2.38 6.75 8.75
C TYR A 187 3.45 5.67 8.91
N GLN A 188 3.59 5.12 10.11
CA GLN A 188 4.53 4.03 10.36
C GLN A 188 3.84 2.70 10.04
N ASP A 189 4.51 1.86 9.24
CA ASP A 189 4.08 0.49 8.91
C ASP A 189 2.75 0.43 8.12
N THR A 190 2.51 1.32 7.15
CA THR A 190 1.23 1.43 6.41
C THR A 190 0.80 0.14 5.69
N VAL A 191 1.67 -0.49 4.91
CA VAL A 191 1.40 -1.73 4.16
C VAL A 191 2.31 -2.84 4.66
N PHE A 192 1.71 -3.84 5.28
CA PHE A 192 2.39 -5.05 5.70
C PHE A 192 2.13 -6.18 4.70
N ALA A 193 3.11 -6.50 3.87
CA ALA A 193 3.07 -7.57 2.88
C ALA A 193 3.73 -8.85 3.44
N ASP A 194 3.01 -9.57 4.31
CA ASP A 194 3.50 -10.76 5.06
C ASP A 194 2.93 -12.09 4.54
N GLY A 195 2.57 -12.11 3.25
CA GLY A 195 1.90 -13.24 2.59
C GLY A 195 2.59 -13.65 1.30
N GLY A 196 1.82 -14.29 0.42
CA GLY A 196 2.26 -14.70 -0.91
C GLY A 196 2.48 -13.50 -1.85
N ARG A 197 1.73 -13.48 -2.95
CA ARG A 197 1.96 -12.52 -4.04
C ARG A 197 0.86 -11.47 -4.10
N SER A 198 1.24 -10.21 -4.26
CA SER A 198 0.33 -9.08 -4.41
C SER A 198 0.75 -8.12 -5.52
N TYR A 199 -0.24 -7.49 -6.15
CA TYR A 199 -0.05 -6.60 -7.28
C TYR A 199 -0.82 -5.30 -7.08
N PHE A 200 -0.10 -4.22 -6.83
CA PHE A 200 -0.61 -2.87 -6.73
C PHE A 200 -0.40 -2.17 -8.07
N HIS A 201 -1.46 -1.58 -8.61
CA HIS A 201 -1.42 -0.90 -9.90
C HIS A 201 -2.19 0.40 -9.89
N ASN A 202 -1.60 1.44 -10.47
CA ASN A 202 -2.19 2.78 -10.53
C ASN A 202 -2.70 3.26 -9.16
N SER A 203 -2.00 2.87 -8.10
CA SER A 203 -2.44 3.08 -6.72
C SER A 203 -1.49 4.04 -6.02
N ARG A 204 -2.01 4.69 -4.99
CA ARG A 204 -1.28 5.64 -4.16
C ARG A 204 -1.04 5.04 -2.78
N ILE A 205 0.20 5.04 -2.31
CA ILE A 205 0.57 4.56 -0.97
C ILE A 205 1.31 5.67 -0.24
N SER A 206 0.98 5.92 1.03
CA SER A 206 1.66 6.95 1.84
C SER A 206 2.07 6.47 3.23
N GLY A 207 3.20 7.00 3.70
CA GLY A 207 3.69 6.77 5.05
C GLY A 207 5.06 7.42 5.28
N ASN A 208 5.70 7.14 6.42
CA ASN A 208 7.01 7.71 6.76
C ASN A 208 8.07 6.66 7.11
N VAL A 209 7.85 5.84 8.14
CA VAL A 209 8.80 4.85 8.64
C VAL A 209 8.32 3.47 8.23
N ASP A 210 9.17 2.75 7.49
CA ASP A 210 8.97 1.36 7.08
C ASP A 210 7.58 1.11 6.44
N PHE A 211 7.06 2.09 5.71
CA PHE A 211 5.62 2.09 5.39
C PHE A 211 5.21 1.06 4.33
N ILE A 212 6.17 0.38 3.70
CA ILE A 212 5.97 -0.83 2.91
C ILE A 212 6.96 -1.89 3.39
N PHE A 213 6.49 -2.90 4.12
CA PHE A 213 7.36 -3.87 4.79
C PHE A 213 6.77 -5.28 4.73
N GLY A 214 7.58 -6.28 5.07
CA GLY A 214 7.15 -7.69 5.04
C GLY A 214 8.01 -8.58 4.15
N ASP A 215 7.69 -9.88 4.17
CA ASP A 215 8.46 -10.92 3.50
C ASP A 215 7.92 -11.29 2.10
N GLY A 216 6.67 -10.94 1.81
CA GLY A 216 5.95 -11.31 0.61
C GLY A 216 6.45 -10.67 -0.67
N LEU A 217 5.98 -11.21 -1.80
CA LEU A 217 6.21 -10.59 -3.10
C LEU A 217 5.13 -9.55 -3.36
N ALA A 218 5.48 -8.28 -3.27
CA ALA A 218 4.57 -7.17 -3.58
C ALA A 218 5.11 -6.36 -4.75
N VAL A 219 4.37 -6.34 -5.86
CA VAL A 219 4.71 -5.54 -7.04
C VAL A 219 3.88 -4.27 -7.05
N PHE A 220 4.53 -3.12 -7.16
CA PHE A 220 3.95 -1.79 -7.26
C PHE A 220 4.25 -1.24 -8.65
N GLU A 221 3.29 -1.30 -9.56
CA GLU A 221 3.44 -0.83 -10.94
C GLU A 221 2.64 0.46 -11.19
N ASN A 222 3.29 1.47 -11.75
CA ASN A 222 2.67 2.77 -12.01
C ASN A 222 2.02 3.37 -10.74
N CYS A 223 2.68 3.20 -9.60
CA CYS A 223 2.19 3.68 -8.30
C CYS A 223 2.79 5.04 -7.92
N GLN A 224 2.04 5.80 -7.14
CA GLN A 224 2.54 6.96 -6.41
C GLN A 224 2.88 6.54 -4.98
N ILE A 225 4.17 6.54 -4.64
CA ILE A 225 4.68 6.17 -3.33
C ILE A 225 5.12 7.45 -2.64
N VAL A 226 4.43 7.86 -1.57
CA VAL A 226 4.57 9.22 -1.03
C VAL A 226 5.05 9.22 0.40
N SER A 227 6.23 9.79 0.59
CA SER A 227 6.79 10.03 1.91
C SER A 227 6.03 11.15 2.62
N ARG A 228 5.65 10.91 3.88
CA ARG A 228 4.96 11.85 4.77
C ARG A 228 5.93 12.45 5.79
N PRO A 229 5.65 13.66 6.30
CA PRO A 229 6.52 14.31 7.27
C PRO A 229 6.55 13.58 8.61
N ARG A 230 7.49 14.01 9.44
CA ARG A 230 7.58 13.71 10.86
C ARG A 230 7.35 15.00 11.63
N ALA A 231 6.84 14.88 12.85
CA ALA A 231 6.72 16.04 13.73
C ALA A 231 8.07 16.42 14.36
N LYS A 232 9.03 15.47 14.36
CA LYS A 232 10.38 15.70 14.86
C LYS A 232 11.13 16.72 14.02
N ALA A 233 11.84 17.62 14.69
CA ALA A 233 12.77 18.54 14.05
C ALA A 233 13.81 17.78 13.22
N PHE A 234 14.13 18.31 12.04
CA PHE A 234 15.14 17.77 11.15
C PHE A 234 16.45 18.54 11.29
N SER A 235 17.54 17.81 11.48
CA SER A 235 18.89 18.31 11.26
C SER A 235 19.47 17.69 9.98
N PRO A 236 20.30 18.43 9.21
CA PRO A 236 20.98 17.86 8.05
C PRO A 236 21.73 16.57 8.40
N GLY A 237 21.44 15.50 7.66
CA GLY A 237 22.00 14.16 7.89
C GLY A 237 21.04 13.20 8.61
N ASP A 238 20.01 13.71 9.29
CA ASP A 238 18.97 12.88 9.91
C ASP A 238 18.21 12.06 8.86
N ILE A 239 17.62 10.96 9.32
CA ILE A 239 16.68 10.16 8.54
C ILE A 239 15.29 10.32 9.15
N GLN A 240 14.36 10.86 8.36
CA GLN A 240 12.97 11.07 8.76
C GLN A 240 12.09 9.85 8.47
N GLY A 241 12.49 9.02 7.51
CA GLY A 241 11.71 7.87 7.09
C GLY A 241 12.49 6.85 6.27
N HIS A 242 11.82 5.72 6.03
CA HIS A 242 12.28 4.64 5.18
C HIS A 242 11.10 4.17 4.35
N LEU A 243 11.22 4.16 3.02
CA LEU A 243 10.12 3.71 2.15
C LEU A 243 9.77 2.25 2.41
N SER A 244 10.81 1.40 2.42
CA SER A 244 10.62 -0.02 2.55
C SER A 244 11.44 -0.68 3.65
N ALA A 245 10.90 -1.75 4.22
CA ALA A 245 11.60 -2.59 5.17
C ALA A 245 11.34 -4.09 4.87
N PRO A 246 11.90 -4.61 3.76
CA PRO A 246 11.65 -6.00 3.37
C PRO A 246 12.32 -6.98 4.34
N SER A 247 11.62 -8.08 4.63
CA SER A 247 12.10 -9.25 5.39
C SER A 247 12.10 -10.54 4.57
N THR A 248 12.08 -10.40 3.24
CA THR A 248 12.03 -11.50 2.27
C THR A 248 13.04 -12.58 2.60
N ASN A 249 12.58 -13.82 2.78
CA ASN A 249 13.48 -14.95 2.99
C ASN A 249 14.43 -15.12 1.80
N ILE A 250 15.69 -15.48 2.06
CA ILE A 250 16.72 -15.66 1.02
C ILE A 250 16.34 -16.72 -0.03
N LYS A 251 15.46 -17.67 0.31
CA LYS A 251 14.96 -18.70 -0.61
C LYS A 251 13.90 -18.17 -1.58
N GLN A 252 13.26 -17.05 -1.27
CA GLN A 252 12.31 -16.39 -2.16
C GLN A 252 13.06 -15.40 -3.05
N PRO A 253 12.99 -15.49 -4.39
CA PRO A 253 13.86 -14.72 -5.29
C PRO A 253 13.61 -13.20 -5.23
N TYR A 254 12.37 -12.78 -5.04
CA TYR A 254 11.95 -11.38 -5.10
C TYR A 254 11.02 -11.03 -3.93
N GLY A 255 11.12 -9.80 -3.43
CA GLY A 255 10.28 -9.27 -2.36
C GLY A 255 9.48 -8.08 -2.84
N LEU A 256 9.86 -6.88 -2.40
CA LEU A 256 9.20 -5.64 -2.79
C LEU A 256 9.76 -5.14 -4.13
N VAL A 257 8.89 -4.94 -5.13
CA VAL A 257 9.31 -4.55 -6.47
C VAL A 257 8.50 -3.35 -6.95
N PHE A 258 9.17 -2.27 -7.32
CA PHE A 258 8.57 -1.01 -7.78
C PHE A 258 8.93 -0.79 -9.24
N ILE A 259 7.92 -0.65 -10.11
CA ILE A 259 8.10 -0.54 -11.57
C ILE A 259 7.34 0.66 -12.08
N ASP A 260 8.00 1.47 -12.90
CA ASP A 260 7.41 2.66 -13.56
C ASP A 260 6.66 3.57 -12.57
N SER A 261 7.11 3.57 -11.31
CA SER A 261 6.46 4.25 -10.20
C SER A 261 7.13 5.59 -9.90
N ARG A 262 6.52 6.37 -9.01
CA ARG A 262 7.02 7.69 -8.62
C ARG A 262 7.14 7.75 -7.10
N LEU A 263 8.33 8.07 -6.61
CA LEU A 263 8.60 8.37 -5.21
C LEU A 263 8.46 9.88 -5.02
N GLU A 264 7.33 10.29 -4.48
CA GLU A 264 6.99 11.68 -4.22
C GLU A 264 6.97 11.94 -2.71
N ARG A 265 6.67 13.17 -2.32
CA ARG A 265 6.60 13.55 -0.91
C ARG A 265 5.52 14.57 -0.64
N GLU A 266 5.01 14.56 0.57
CA GLU A 266 4.21 15.64 1.11
C GLU A 266 5.08 16.85 1.48
N ALA A 267 4.44 18.01 1.58
CA ALA A 267 5.09 19.21 2.09
C ALA A 267 5.64 18.97 3.51
N GLY A 268 6.84 19.50 3.78
CA GLY A 268 7.52 19.34 5.07
C GLY A 268 8.48 18.15 5.14
N VAL A 269 8.56 17.28 4.12
CA VAL A 269 9.61 16.26 4.00
C VAL A 269 10.88 16.87 3.41
N PRO A 270 12.00 16.95 4.16
CA PRO A 270 13.23 17.60 3.69
C PRO A 270 13.91 16.83 2.55
N ASP A 271 14.78 17.50 1.80
CA ASP A 271 15.70 16.83 0.88
C ASP A 271 16.64 15.88 1.62
N ASN A 272 17.09 14.81 0.94
CA ASN A 272 18.07 13.86 1.46
C ASN A 272 17.75 13.32 2.88
N SER A 273 16.47 13.02 3.14
CA SER A 273 15.97 12.68 4.48
C SER A 273 15.29 11.31 4.57
N VAL A 274 15.05 10.65 3.44
CA VAL A 274 14.33 9.36 3.40
C VAL A 274 15.12 8.33 2.62
N SER A 275 15.32 7.12 3.17
CA SER A 275 15.95 6.03 2.42
C SER A 275 14.92 5.23 1.63
N LEU A 276 15.34 4.66 0.49
CA LEU A 276 14.60 3.66 -0.28
C LEU A 276 14.20 2.44 0.57
N GLY A 277 15.08 2.02 1.48
CA GLY A 277 14.71 1.01 2.45
C GLY A 277 15.83 0.62 3.38
N ARG A 278 15.50 -0.29 4.31
CA ARG A 278 16.42 -0.89 5.28
C ARG A 278 16.08 -2.36 5.54
N PRO A 279 17.05 -3.21 5.88
CA PRO A 279 16.79 -4.65 5.96
C PRO A 279 16.12 -5.03 7.27
N TRP A 280 14.84 -5.36 7.21
CA TRP A 280 14.14 -5.86 8.38
C TRP A 280 14.41 -7.35 8.54
N HIS A 281 15.05 -7.70 9.66
CA HIS A 281 15.17 -9.08 10.10
C HIS A 281 14.23 -9.26 11.30
N PRO A 282 13.02 -9.86 11.10
CA PRO A 282 12.03 -10.03 12.15
C PRO A 282 12.62 -10.80 13.33
N THR A 283 12.19 -10.47 14.55
CA THR A 283 12.61 -11.25 15.72
C THR A 283 11.81 -12.54 15.79
N THR A 284 12.47 -13.65 15.50
CA THR A 284 11.86 -14.97 15.32
C THR A 284 12.33 -15.91 16.43
N THR A 285 11.47 -16.83 16.83
CA THR A 285 11.81 -17.89 17.78
C THR A 285 12.34 -19.11 17.02
N PHE A 286 13.57 -19.50 17.32
CA PHE A 286 14.25 -20.69 16.81
C PHE A 286 14.47 -21.70 17.94
N ALA A 287 14.93 -22.91 17.59
CA ALA A 287 15.23 -23.96 18.58
C ALA A 287 16.29 -23.55 19.62
N ASP A 288 17.17 -22.61 19.27
CA ASP A 288 18.31 -22.16 20.07
C ASP A 288 18.17 -20.73 20.62
N GLY A 289 16.99 -20.11 20.49
CA GLY A 289 16.70 -18.80 21.09
C GLY A 289 15.73 -17.94 20.28
N ARG A 290 15.56 -16.69 20.71
CA ARG A 290 14.71 -15.70 20.03
C ARG A 290 15.54 -14.49 19.62
N TYR A 291 15.76 -14.31 18.32
CA TYR A 291 16.64 -13.28 17.77
C TYR A 291 16.23 -12.92 16.33
N ALA A 292 16.88 -11.93 15.73
CA ALA A 292 16.59 -11.50 14.36
C ALA A 292 16.88 -12.62 13.36
N ASP A 293 15.91 -12.94 12.50
CA ASP A 293 16.00 -14.04 11.55
C ASP A 293 17.18 -13.84 10.58
N PRO A 294 18.21 -14.70 10.59
CA PRO A 294 19.36 -14.57 9.71
C PRO A 294 19.03 -14.85 8.24
N ASP A 295 17.97 -15.60 7.95
CA ASP A 295 17.56 -15.95 6.59
C ASP A 295 16.62 -14.90 5.96
N ALA A 296 16.13 -13.94 6.74
CA ALA A 296 15.32 -12.80 6.27
C ALA A 296 16.16 -11.72 5.56
N ILE A 297 16.84 -12.11 4.48
CA ILE A 297 17.67 -11.21 3.67
C ILE A 297 16.77 -10.46 2.68
N GLY A 298 16.19 -9.35 3.14
CA GLY A 298 15.18 -8.58 2.43
C GLY A 298 15.54 -8.20 0.99
N SER A 299 14.53 -8.23 0.11
CA SER A 299 14.62 -7.83 -1.30
C SER A 299 13.78 -6.60 -1.59
N ALA A 300 14.40 -5.54 -2.12
CA ALA A 300 13.73 -4.35 -2.63
C ALA A 300 14.35 -3.92 -3.97
N ILE A 301 13.51 -3.78 -5.00
CA ILE A 301 13.96 -3.51 -6.38
C ILE A 301 13.16 -2.34 -6.95
N TYR A 302 13.84 -1.30 -7.44
CA TYR A 302 13.23 -0.14 -8.10
C TYR A 302 13.63 -0.09 -9.57
N ILE A 303 12.67 -0.13 -10.49
CA ILE A 303 12.88 -0.12 -11.94
C ILE A 303 12.14 1.07 -12.56
N ASN A 304 12.84 1.82 -13.41
CA ASN A 304 12.29 2.98 -14.14
C ASN A 304 11.56 3.98 -13.24
N THR A 305 11.96 4.05 -11.96
CA THR A 305 11.23 4.78 -10.94
C THR A 305 11.73 6.23 -10.89
N TRP A 306 10.81 7.19 -10.92
CA TRP A 306 11.15 8.59 -10.69
C TRP A 306 11.21 8.89 -9.19
N MET A 307 12.21 9.65 -8.73
CA MET A 307 12.49 9.92 -7.33
C MET A 307 12.67 11.41 -7.08
N ASP A 308 11.88 12.00 -6.17
CA ASP A 308 12.06 13.39 -5.73
C ASP A 308 13.26 13.54 -4.77
N GLY A 309 13.73 14.77 -4.55
CA GLY A 309 14.96 15.10 -3.82
C GLY A 309 15.00 14.75 -2.33
N HIS A 310 13.90 14.27 -1.74
CA HIS A 310 13.90 13.71 -0.38
C HIS A 310 14.61 12.37 -0.26
N ILE A 311 14.69 11.61 -1.35
CA ILE A 311 15.41 10.34 -1.36
C ILE A 311 16.90 10.61 -1.12
N ARG A 312 17.48 9.85 -0.20
CA ARG A 312 18.87 10.01 0.20
C ARG A 312 19.83 9.69 -0.94
N ASN A 313 20.96 10.41 -0.95
CA ASN A 313 22.06 10.16 -1.86
C ASN A 313 22.66 8.77 -1.67
N GLU A 314 22.72 8.25 -0.43
CA GLU A 314 23.17 6.87 -0.18
C GLU A 314 22.14 5.82 -0.64
N GLY A 315 20.89 6.23 -0.84
CA GLY A 315 19.75 5.38 -1.19
C GLY A 315 19.22 4.58 -0.01
N TRP A 316 20.06 3.75 0.59
CA TRP A 316 19.65 2.71 1.55
C TRP A 316 20.13 2.99 2.97
N ALA A 317 19.50 2.38 3.97
CA ALA A 317 19.87 2.51 5.37
C ALA A 317 20.08 1.14 6.05
N SER A 318 20.86 1.12 7.13
CA SER A 318 21.01 -0.06 7.98
C SER A 318 19.86 -0.17 8.98
N MET A 319 19.65 -1.37 9.54
CA MET A 319 18.66 -1.60 10.59
C MET A 319 19.25 -2.43 11.73
N SER A 320 18.96 -2.03 12.96
CA SER A 320 19.29 -2.83 14.14
C SER A 320 18.28 -3.97 14.31
N GLY A 321 18.77 -5.17 14.59
CA GLY A 321 17.98 -6.32 14.97
C GLY A 321 18.40 -6.90 16.32
N THR A 322 17.58 -7.84 16.80
CA THR A 322 17.81 -8.55 18.06
C THR A 322 18.97 -9.53 17.88
N ALA A 323 20.05 -9.36 18.63
CA ALA A 323 21.13 -10.33 18.72
C ALA A 323 20.72 -11.56 19.56
N ARG A 324 21.51 -12.63 19.51
CA ARG A 324 21.24 -13.89 20.22
C ARG A 324 21.19 -13.74 21.74
N ASP A 325 21.80 -12.70 22.29
CA ASP A 325 21.74 -12.34 23.71
C ASP A 325 20.52 -11.47 24.08
N GLY A 326 19.63 -11.19 23.12
CA GLY A 326 18.42 -10.38 23.29
C GLY A 326 18.63 -8.87 23.11
N THR A 327 19.87 -8.38 22.97
CA THR A 327 20.15 -6.95 22.78
C THR A 327 19.89 -6.50 21.34
N LYS A 328 19.59 -5.21 21.11
CA LYS A 328 19.45 -4.64 19.74
C LYS A 328 20.80 -4.25 19.12
N SER A 329 21.80 -5.10 19.26
CA SER A 329 23.20 -4.80 18.91
C SER A 329 23.62 -5.29 17.51
N ARG A 330 22.91 -6.25 16.91
CA ARG A 330 23.19 -6.70 15.54
C ARG A 330 22.72 -5.64 14.55
N ILE A 331 23.63 -5.13 13.72
CA ILE A 331 23.32 -4.19 12.65
C ILE A 331 23.32 -4.94 11.33
N PHE A 332 22.21 -4.93 10.60
CA PHE A 332 22.09 -5.44 9.24
C PHE A 332 22.26 -4.30 8.25
N THR A 333 23.07 -4.50 7.21
CA THR A 333 23.47 -3.42 6.29
C THR A 333 22.88 -3.62 4.89
N PRO A 334 22.75 -2.55 4.09
CA PRO A 334 22.33 -2.65 2.69
C PRO A 334 23.17 -3.62 1.86
N ASP A 335 24.49 -3.68 2.10
CA ASP A 335 25.42 -4.55 1.36
C ASP A 335 25.15 -6.03 1.61
N GLU A 336 24.67 -6.38 2.81
CA GLU A 336 24.24 -7.74 3.17
C GLU A 336 22.83 -8.08 2.64
N SER A 337 22.14 -7.12 2.01
CA SER A 337 20.74 -7.22 1.58
C SER A 337 20.60 -7.32 0.06
N ARG A 338 19.39 -7.54 -0.47
CA ARG A 338 19.10 -7.63 -1.91
C ARG A 338 18.42 -6.36 -2.41
N PHE A 339 19.17 -5.27 -2.40
CA PHE A 339 18.69 -3.93 -2.74
C PHE A 339 19.26 -3.46 -4.05
N TYR A 340 18.37 -3.16 -5.00
CA TYR A 340 18.75 -2.85 -6.37
C TYR A 340 17.89 -1.75 -6.99
N GLU A 341 18.51 -1.06 -7.94
CA GLU A 341 17.87 -0.05 -8.76
C GLU A 341 18.25 -0.22 -10.23
N LEU A 342 17.33 0.12 -11.13
CA LEU A 342 17.60 0.14 -12.55
C LEU A 342 16.86 1.31 -13.19
N ASN A 343 17.59 2.16 -13.91
CA ASN A 343 17.05 3.33 -14.60
C ASN A 343 16.22 4.27 -13.70
N SER A 344 16.59 4.41 -12.43
CA SER A 344 16.03 5.44 -11.53
C SER A 344 16.26 6.84 -12.11
N LYS A 345 15.29 7.74 -11.96
CA LYS A 345 15.31 9.11 -12.50
C LYS A 345 14.91 10.13 -11.44
N GLY A 346 15.09 11.42 -11.72
CA GLY A 346 14.65 12.50 -10.82
C GLY A 346 15.75 12.97 -9.88
N ALA A 347 15.45 13.98 -9.06
CA ALA A 347 16.42 14.64 -8.19
C ALA A 347 16.96 13.73 -7.07
N GLY A 348 16.19 12.70 -6.69
CA GLY A 348 16.58 11.70 -5.70
C GLY A 348 17.30 10.49 -6.28
N ALA A 349 17.47 10.40 -7.60
CA ALA A 349 18.30 9.38 -8.23
C ALA A 349 19.77 9.84 -8.22
N SER A 350 20.66 9.02 -7.68
CA SER A 350 22.09 9.33 -7.54
C SER A 350 22.96 8.14 -7.94
N ASP A 351 24.18 8.44 -8.37
CA ASP A 351 25.24 7.45 -8.52
C ASP A 351 26.00 7.33 -7.20
N HIS A 352 25.85 6.21 -6.52
CA HIS A 352 26.47 5.95 -5.22
C HIS A 352 26.80 4.47 -5.08
N SER A 353 27.92 4.14 -4.43
CA SER A 353 28.43 2.76 -4.34
C SER A 353 27.46 1.76 -3.69
N GLN A 354 26.59 2.22 -2.78
CA GLN A 354 25.56 1.39 -2.13
C GLN A 354 24.30 1.20 -2.99
N ARG A 355 24.14 1.98 -4.08
CA ARG A 355 22.97 1.92 -4.98
C ARG A 355 23.27 0.97 -6.14
N ARG A 356 23.28 -0.33 -5.82
CA ARG A 356 23.60 -1.41 -6.78
C ARG A 356 22.53 -1.51 -7.86
N THR A 357 22.94 -2.01 -9.03
CA THR A 357 22.04 -2.28 -10.14
C THR A 357 21.94 -3.77 -10.46
N LEU A 358 20.81 -4.18 -11.03
CA LEU A 358 20.64 -5.53 -11.56
C LEU A 358 21.46 -5.71 -12.84
N SER A 359 21.99 -6.90 -13.06
CA SER A 359 22.48 -7.30 -14.38
C SER A 359 21.32 -7.48 -15.37
N ASP A 360 21.59 -7.40 -16.68
CA ASP A 360 20.60 -7.64 -17.73
C ASP A 360 19.92 -9.01 -17.60
N THR A 361 20.65 -10.03 -17.12
CA THR A 361 20.12 -11.38 -16.92
C THR A 361 19.14 -11.43 -15.76
N GLU A 362 19.49 -10.81 -14.63
CA GLU A 362 18.60 -10.72 -13.46
C GLU A 362 17.35 -9.90 -13.77
N PHE A 363 17.51 -8.79 -14.51
CA PHE A 363 16.39 -7.97 -14.95
C PHE A 363 15.43 -8.73 -15.86
N LYS A 364 15.95 -9.46 -16.86
CA LYS A 364 15.12 -10.28 -17.74
C LYS A 364 14.36 -11.37 -16.98
N ALA A 365 15.01 -12.04 -16.03
CA ALA A 365 14.37 -13.05 -15.19
C ALA A 365 13.23 -12.45 -14.33
N LEU A 366 13.43 -11.26 -13.79
CA LEU A 366 12.41 -10.52 -13.05
C LEU A 366 11.22 -10.14 -13.96
N GLN A 367 11.47 -9.65 -15.17
CA GLN A 367 10.40 -9.34 -16.13
C GLN A 367 9.57 -10.58 -16.47
N GLU A 368 10.21 -11.69 -16.80
CA GLU A 368 9.52 -12.96 -17.10
C GLU A 368 8.69 -13.46 -15.92
N PHE A 369 9.20 -13.28 -14.69
CA PHE A 369 8.47 -13.59 -13.46
C PHE A 369 7.19 -12.75 -13.36
N ILE A 370 7.32 -11.43 -13.49
CA ILE A 370 6.20 -10.49 -13.32
C ILE A 370 5.15 -10.69 -14.40
N ASP A 371 5.55 -10.90 -15.65
CA ASP A 371 4.63 -11.18 -16.74
C ASP A 371 3.85 -12.47 -16.51
N ARG A 372 4.48 -13.50 -15.93
CA ARG A 372 3.76 -14.71 -15.51
C ARG A 372 2.77 -14.42 -14.40
N PHE A 373 3.17 -13.64 -13.40
CA PHE A 373 2.28 -13.28 -12.30
C PHE A 373 1.07 -12.46 -12.78
N LYS A 374 1.26 -11.48 -13.66
CA LYS A 374 0.17 -10.72 -14.30
C LYS A 374 -0.84 -11.64 -14.98
N ARG A 375 -0.37 -12.63 -15.77
CA ARG A 375 -1.26 -13.61 -16.42
C ARG A 375 -2.06 -14.43 -15.42
N GLU A 376 -1.47 -14.79 -14.27
CA GLU A 376 -2.19 -15.51 -13.20
C GLU A 376 -3.28 -14.67 -12.53
N LEU A 377 -3.15 -13.33 -12.57
CA LEU A 377 -4.17 -12.37 -12.11
C LEU A 377 -5.21 -12.04 -13.20
N GLY A 378 -5.10 -12.63 -14.39
CA GLY A 378 -5.97 -12.32 -15.53
C GLY A 378 -5.67 -10.97 -16.21
N ARG A 379 -4.42 -10.49 -16.12
CA ARG A 379 -3.95 -9.24 -16.73
C ARG A 379 -2.98 -9.44 -17.89
#